data_AF-A0A354NYE1-F1
#
_entry.id   AF-A0A354NYE1-F1
#
_cell.length_a   1.000
_cell.length_b   1.000
_cell.length_c   1.000
_cell.angle_alpha   90.00
_cell.angle_beta   90.00
_cell.angle_gamma   90.00
#
_symmetry.space_group_name_H-M   'P 1'
#
loop_
_entity.id
_entity.type
_entity.pdbx_description
1 polymer ?
#
loop_
_entity_poly.entity_id
_entity_poly.type
_entity_poly.pdbx_seq_one_letter_code
_entity_poly.pdbx_strand_id
1 'polypeptide(L)'
;TPFDIHHAESELVGGPFIEYSGAHWAVFFLAEYINTFTVAVLIVLLFLGGWRWPEMPFSGAALSALSALWFLFKTALVICVIFWIRGTYPRLRIDQLMSFGWKMLVPLSFINIVITGIVLFYGWPLWTLTVLSLVLLGGTFYLIVKNPGTSIERHTVTVHAIRATAQPPVPETASGTEN
;
A
#
# COMPACT_ATOMS: atom_id res chain seq x y z
N THR A 1 -6.14 5.64 1.83
CA THR A 1 -4.94 4.87 2.22
C THR A 1 -3.93 5.02 1.09
N PRO A 2 -2.66 4.56 1.17
CA PRO A 2 -1.55 5.02 0.31
C PRO A 2 -1.70 4.71 -1.20
N PHE A 3 -2.86 4.21 -1.61
CA PHE A 3 -3.33 4.08 -2.99
C PHE A 3 -3.97 5.36 -3.55
N ASP A 4 -4.16 6.39 -2.73
CA ASP A 4 -4.69 7.71 -3.13
C ASP A 4 -3.60 8.66 -3.71
N ILE A 5 -2.44 8.12 -4.10
CA ILE A 5 -1.28 8.90 -4.55
C ILE A 5 -1.49 9.43 -5.98
N HIS A 6 -2.26 8.73 -6.80
CA HIS A 6 -2.65 9.20 -8.12
C HIS A 6 -3.73 10.29 -8.08
N HIS A 7 -4.38 10.51 -6.95
CA HIS A 7 -5.44 11.53 -6.79
C HIS A 7 -4.91 12.81 -6.10
N ALA A 8 -3.60 12.88 -5.86
CA ALA A 8 -2.97 13.98 -5.13
C ALA A 8 -2.87 15.26 -5.98
N GLU A 9 -3.94 16.05 -5.96
CA GLU A 9 -4.07 17.38 -6.59
C GLU A 9 -2.94 18.38 -6.26
N SER A 10 -2.10 18.08 -5.26
CA SER A 10 -1.04 18.96 -4.75
C SER A 10 0.37 18.64 -5.25
N GLU A 11 0.64 17.46 -5.83
CA GLU A 11 2.01 17.06 -6.21
C GLU A 11 2.12 16.51 -7.65
N LEU A 12 1.12 15.78 -8.16
CA LEU A 12 1.02 15.32 -9.55
C LEU A 12 -0.46 15.15 -9.93
N VAL A 13 -0.92 15.88 -10.95
CA VAL A 13 -2.32 15.86 -11.43
C VAL A 13 -2.75 14.44 -11.83
N GLY A 14 -3.87 13.98 -11.27
CA GLY A 14 -4.36 12.62 -11.41
C GLY A 14 -4.97 12.30 -12.78
N GLY A 15 -4.16 11.69 -13.65
CA GLY A 15 -4.45 11.40 -15.07
C GLY A 15 -5.92 11.14 -15.42
N PRO A 16 -6.48 9.92 -15.26
CA PRO A 16 -7.82 9.62 -15.76
C PRO A 16 -8.95 10.38 -15.05
N PHE A 17 -8.72 10.88 -13.84
CA PHE A 17 -9.76 11.49 -13.01
C PHE A 17 -10.07 12.93 -13.40
N ILE A 18 -9.12 13.61 -14.06
CA ILE A 18 -9.27 14.98 -14.55
C ILE A 18 -9.43 15.06 -16.07
N GLU A 19 -9.01 14.04 -16.81
CA GLU A 19 -9.07 13.99 -18.28
C GLU A 19 -10.39 13.46 -18.82
N TYR A 20 -11.08 12.58 -18.08
CA TYR A 20 -12.33 11.95 -18.51
C TYR A 20 -13.53 12.51 -17.74
N SER A 21 -14.68 12.64 -18.42
CA SER A 21 -15.95 13.09 -17.83
C SER A 21 -17.08 12.08 -18.07
N GLY A 22 -18.16 12.21 -17.30
CA GLY A 22 -19.38 11.43 -17.46
C GLY A 22 -19.18 9.91 -17.23
N ALA A 23 -19.57 9.09 -18.21
CA ALA A 23 -19.55 7.63 -18.09
C ALA A 23 -18.13 7.04 -18.07
N HIS A 24 -17.19 7.61 -18.82
CA HIS A 24 -15.80 7.11 -18.85
C HIS A 24 -15.12 7.29 -17.49
N TRP A 25 -15.35 8.43 -16.84
CA TRP A 25 -14.93 8.68 -15.46
C TRP A 25 -15.51 7.65 -14.48
N ALA A 26 -16.79 7.32 -14.62
CA ALA A 26 -17.46 6.35 -13.76
C ALA A 26 -16.87 4.93 -13.88
N VAL A 27 -16.42 4.53 -15.08
CA VAL A 27 -15.78 3.22 -15.29
C VAL A 27 -14.45 3.11 -14.53
N PHE A 28 -13.65 4.17 -14.47
CA PHE A 28 -12.40 4.17 -13.69
C PHE A 28 -12.67 4.02 -12.19
N PHE A 29 -13.66 4.75 -11.65
CA PHE A 29 -14.07 4.57 -10.25
C PHE A 29 -14.61 3.17 -9.99
N LEU A 30 -15.45 2.66 -10.88
CA LEU A 30 -15.98 1.30 -10.78
C LEU A 30 -14.84 0.27 -10.76
N ALA A 31 -13.85 0.40 -11.64
CA ALA A 31 -12.70 -0.50 -11.69
C ALA A 31 -11.91 -0.51 -10.37
N GLU A 32 -11.70 0.66 -9.76
CA GLU A 32 -10.99 0.75 -8.47
C GLU A 32 -11.78 0.12 -7.31
N TYR A 33 -13.10 0.31 -7.28
CA TYR A 33 -13.97 -0.37 -6.31
C TYR A 33 -14.04 -1.88 -6.54
N ILE A 34 -14.08 -2.33 -7.80
CA ILE A 34 -14.01 -3.76 -8.14
C ILE A 34 -12.69 -4.35 -7.66
N ASN A 35 -11.56 -3.68 -7.89
CA ASN A 35 -10.26 -4.16 -7.40
C ASN A 35 -10.25 -4.32 -5.87
N THR A 36 -10.77 -3.32 -5.14
CA THR A 36 -10.89 -3.40 -3.68
C THR A 36 -11.77 -4.58 -3.24
N PHE A 37 -12.89 -4.81 -3.92
CA PHE A 37 -13.77 -5.94 -3.67
C PHE A 37 -13.08 -7.28 -3.96
N THR A 38 -12.37 -7.41 -5.08
CA THR A 38 -11.62 -8.61 -5.47
C THR A 38 -10.54 -8.93 -4.46
N VAL A 39 -9.77 -7.94 -3.99
CA VAL A 39 -8.76 -8.14 -2.95
C VAL A 39 -9.40 -8.63 -1.64
N ALA A 40 -10.53 -8.05 -1.23
CA ALA A 40 -11.25 -8.53 -0.04
C ALA A 40 -11.71 -9.99 -0.19
N VAL A 41 -12.25 -10.35 -1.35
CA VAL A 41 -12.64 -11.74 -1.69
C VAL A 41 -11.44 -12.68 -1.60
N LEU A 42 -10.30 -12.32 -2.19
CA LEU A 42 -9.08 -13.14 -2.15
C LEU A 42 -8.57 -13.34 -0.73
N ILE A 43 -8.62 -12.30 0.11
CA ILE A 43 -8.25 -12.40 1.54
C ILE A 43 -9.15 -13.41 2.25
N VAL A 44 -10.46 -13.33 2.02
CA VAL A 44 -11.41 -14.25 2.66
C VAL A 44 -11.17 -15.70 2.22
N LEU A 45 -10.94 -15.92 0.93
CA LEU A 45 -10.70 -17.25 0.36
C LEU A 45 -9.39 -17.87 0.85
N LEU A 46 -8.29 -17.12 0.81
CA LEU A 46 -6.96 -17.65 1.08
C LEU A 46 -6.66 -17.74 2.58
N PHE A 47 -7.11 -16.77 3.37
CA PHE A 47 -6.71 -16.64 4.78
C PHE A 47 -7.84 -16.93 5.78
N LEU A 48 -9.10 -16.59 5.48
CA LEU A 48 -10.22 -16.74 6.43
C LEU A 48 -11.04 -18.03 6.19
N GLY A 49 -10.47 -18.99 5.47
CA GLY A 49 -11.10 -20.30 5.21
C GLY A 49 -12.30 -20.24 4.26
N GLY A 50 -12.43 -19.17 3.49
CA GLY A 50 -13.46 -18.99 2.46
C GLY A 50 -14.87 -19.27 2.97
N TRP A 51 -15.50 -20.25 2.32
CA TRP A 51 -16.89 -20.65 2.51
C TRP A 51 -17.12 -21.64 3.67
N ARG A 52 -16.04 -22.15 4.30
CA ARG A 52 -16.17 -23.14 5.37
C ARG A 52 -16.68 -22.50 6.66
N TRP A 53 -17.68 -23.16 7.23
CA TRP A 53 -18.13 -22.99 8.62
C TRP A 53 -17.32 -23.93 9.55
N PRO A 54 -16.92 -23.48 10.76
CA PRO A 54 -16.18 -24.32 11.72
C PRO A 54 -16.94 -25.55 12.20
N GLU A 55 -18.25 -25.41 12.42
CA GLU A 55 -19.19 -26.50 12.69
C GLU A 55 -20.40 -26.30 11.77
N MET A 56 -20.81 -27.33 11.02
CA MET A 56 -21.95 -27.25 10.10
C MET A 56 -23.17 -27.94 10.72
N PRO A 57 -24.01 -27.22 11.48
CA PRO A 57 -25.17 -27.81 12.15
C PRO A 57 -26.37 -28.11 11.23
N PHE A 58 -26.32 -27.73 9.95
CA PHE A 58 -27.45 -27.86 9.02
C PHE A 58 -27.09 -28.73 7.83
N SER A 59 -28.02 -29.57 7.37
CA SER A 59 -27.90 -30.47 6.21
C SER A 59 -28.93 -30.12 5.11
N GLY A 60 -28.52 -30.09 3.83
CA GLY A 60 -29.42 -29.87 2.67
C GLY A 60 -29.09 -28.63 1.80
N ALA A 61 -29.93 -28.32 0.81
CA ALA A 61 -29.72 -27.20 -0.14
C ALA A 61 -29.64 -25.80 0.51
N ALA A 62 -30.20 -25.65 1.72
CA ALA A 62 -30.07 -24.45 2.53
C ALA A 62 -28.61 -24.18 2.98
N LEU A 63 -27.73 -25.19 3.03
CA LEU A 63 -26.29 -24.99 3.28
C LEU A 63 -25.66 -24.07 2.24
N SER A 64 -25.99 -24.26 0.97
CA SER A 64 -25.32 -23.55 -0.13
C SER A 64 -25.62 -22.06 -0.05
N ALA A 65 -26.88 -21.70 0.20
CA ALA A 65 -27.28 -20.30 0.36
C ALA A 65 -26.71 -19.67 1.65
N LEU A 66 -26.75 -20.39 2.77
CA LEU A 66 -26.28 -19.86 4.06
C LEU A 66 -24.77 -19.68 4.11
N SER A 67 -24.05 -20.61 3.49
CA SER A 67 -22.59 -20.54 3.41
C SER A 67 -22.14 -19.47 2.39
N ALA A 68 -22.97 -19.16 1.39
CA ALA A 68 -22.78 -17.99 0.51
C ALA A 68 -22.91 -16.68 1.27
N LEU A 69 -23.99 -16.59 2.05
CA LEU A 69 -24.24 -15.43 2.88
C LEU A 69 -23.10 -15.22 3.89
N TRP A 70 -22.57 -16.31 4.45
CA TRP A 70 -21.42 -16.25 5.36
C TRP A 70 -20.14 -15.75 4.69
N PHE A 71 -19.86 -16.24 3.48
CA PHE A 71 -18.74 -15.76 2.69
C PHE A 71 -18.88 -14.26 2.36
N LEU A 72 -20.08 -13.83 1.95
CA LEU A 72 -20.39 -12.41 1.71
C LEU A 72 -20.25 -11.58 2.99
N PHE A 73 -20.68 -12.11 4.13
CA PHE A 73 -20.53 -11.45 5.43
C PHE A 73 -19.06 -11.25 5.81
N LYS A 74 -18.21 -12.28 5.67
CA LYS A 74 -16.76 -12.15 5.87
C LYS A 74 -16.15 -11.12 4.92
N THR A 75 -16.57 -11.14 3.66
CA THR A 75 -16.09 -10.19 2.64
C THR A 75 -16.48 -8.76 3.00
N ALA A 76 -17.73 -8.54 3.42
CA ALA A 76 -18.21 -7.24 3.90
C ALA A 76 -17.41 -6.77 5.13
N LEU A 77 -17.10 -7.67 6.07
CA LEU A 77 -16.26 -7.34 7.23
C LEU A 77 -14.86 -6.88 6.80
N VAL A 78 -14.20 -7.60 5.86
CA VAL A 78 -12.88 -7.20 5.34
C VAL A 78 -12.96 -5.85 4.63
N ILE A 79 -14.00 -5.59 3.84
CA ILE A 79 -14.21 -4.28 3.21
C ILE A 79 -14.39 -3.19 4.28
N CYS A 80 -15.19 -3.43 5.32
CA CYS A 80 -15.35 -2.50 6.43
C CYS A 80 -14.00 -2.17 7.08
N VAL A 81 -13.13 -3.17 7.28
CA VAL A 81 -11.77 -2.95 7.80
C VAL A 81 -10.93 -2.10 6.85
N ILE A 82 -10.94 -2.38 5.54
CA ILE A 82 -10.21 -1.58 4.54
C ILE A 82 -10.67 -0.12 4.57
N PHE A 83 -11.99 0.12 4.65
CA PHE A 83 -12.55 1.48 4.73
C PHE A 83 -12.23 2.15 6.07
N TRP A 84 -12.20 1.40 7.17
CA TRP A 84 -11.78 1.93 8.47
C TRP A 84 -10.31 2.37 8.46
N ILE A 85 -9.42 1.56 7.88
CA ILE A 85 -8.02 1.93 7.65
C ILE A 85 -7.94 3.17 6.74
N ARG A 86 -8.83 3.30 5.75
CA ARG A 86 -8.95 4.49 4.89
C ARG A 86 -9.29 5.76 5.64
N GLY A 87 -10.16 5.69 6.64
CA GLY A 87 -10.49 6.83 7.47
C GLY A 87 -9.45 7.17 8.55
N THR A 88 -8.71 6.17 9.05
CA THR A 88 -7.88 6.33 10.25
C THR A 88 -6.42 6.71 9.97
N TYR A 89 -5.84 6.19 8.89
CA TYR A 89 -4.40 6.37 8.64
C TYR A 89 -4.09 7.68 7.88
N PRO A 90 -3.13 8.50 8.37
CA PRO A 90 -2.60 9.66 7.64
C PRO A 90 -2.00 9.25 6.29
N ARG A 91 -1.97 10.17 5.33
CA ARG A 91 -1.36 9.94 4.00
C ARG A 91 0.11 9.55 4.16
N LEU A 92 0.50 8.39 3.61
CA LEU A 92 1.89 7.93 3.55
C LEU A 92 2.46 8.20 2.17
N ARG A 93 3.73 8.62 2.11
CA ARG A 93 4.44 8.87 0.84
C ARG A 93 4.77 7.55 0.13
N ILE A 94 4.74 7.53 -1.21
CA ILE A 94 5.02 6.31 -2.02
C ILE A 94 6.37 5.69 -1.67
N ASP A 95 7.38 6.53 -1.44
CA ASP A 95 8.72 6.08 -1.10
C ASP A 95 8.76 5.29 0.22
N GLN A 96 7.95 5.71 1.20
CA GLN A 96 7.83 5.03 2.48
C GLN A 96 7.12 3.68 2.31
N LEU A 97 6.03 3.65 1.53
CA LEU A 97 5.33 2.41 1.19
C LEU A 97 6.24 1.42 0.47
N MET A 98 6.97 1.88 -0.54
CA MET A 98 7.89 1.05 -1.32
C MET A 98 9.02 0.50 -0.44
N SER A 99 9.60 1.35 0.42
CA SER A 99 10.63 0.90 1.36
C SER A 99 10.10 -0.13 2.34
N PHE A 100 8.87 0.02 2.84
CA PHE A 100 8.23 -0.94 3.75
C PHE A 100 7.94 -2.27 3.03
N GLY A 101 7.40 -2.22 1.81
CA GLY A 101 7.12 -3.41 1.02
C GLY A 101 8.39 -4.20 0.70
N TRP A 102 9.42 -3.53 0.20
CA TRP A 102 10.65 -4.19 -0.24
C TRP A 102 11.57 -4.60 0.90
N LYS A 103 11.70 -3.80 1.95
CA LYS A 103 12.64 -4.10 3.05
C LYS A 103 12.03 -5.00 4.13
N MET A 104 10.71 -4.98 4.30
CA MET A 104 10.04 -5.80 5.32
C MET A 104 9.14 -6.88 4.74
N LEU A 105 8.15 -6.55 3.91
CA LEU A 105 7.13 -7.53 3.50
C LEU A 105 7.71 -8.67 2.65
N VAL A 106 8.57 -8.34 1.68
CA VAL A 106 9.16 -9.36 0.79
C VAL A 106 10.06 -10.34 1.54
N PRO A 107 11.08 -9.89 2.31
CA PRO A 107 11.92 -10.82 3.08
C PRO A 107 11.14 -11.64 4.09
N LEU A 108 10.14 -11.04 4.74
CA LEU A 108 9.28 -11.72 5.71
C LEU A 108 8.48 -12.87 5.07
N SER A 109 7.94 -12.65 3.87
CA SER A 109 7.22 -13.68 3.12
C SER A 109 8.12 -14.87 2.81
N PHE A 110 9.37 -14.63 2.38
CA PHE A 110 10.34 -15.69 2.13
C PHE A 110 10.66 -16.49 3.38
N ILE A 111 10.92 -15.81 4.51
CA ILE A 111 11.19 -16.49 5.79
C ILE A 111 10.01 -17.38 6.19
N ASN A 112 8.78 -16.89 6.04
CA ASN A 112 7.58 -17.66 6.37
C ASN A 112 7.46 -18.95 5.52
N ILE A 113 7.73 -18.85 4.21
CA ILE A 113 7.71 -20.01 3.31
C ILE A 113 8.78 -21.05 3.72
N VAL A 114 10.00 -20.60 3.97
CA VAL A 114 11.11 -21.50 4.36
C VAL A 114 10.78 -22.22 5.66
N ILE A 115 10.30 -21.51 6.68
CA ILE A 115 9.99 -22.16 7.97
C ILE A 115 8.81 -23.12 7.82
N THR A 116 7.77 -22.75 7.07
CA THR A 116 6.64 -23.65 6.81
C THR A 116 7.11 -24.93 6.11
N GLY A 117 8.04 -24.81 5.15
CA GLY A 117 8.65 -25.97 4.49
C GLY A 117 9.43 -26.89 5.45
N ILE A 118 10.21 -26.30 6.36
CA ILE A 118 10.97 -27.06 7.37
C ILE A 118 10.04 -27.81 8.33
N VAL A 119 9.01 -27.14 8.86
CA VAL A 119 8.07 -27.75 9.81
C VAL A 119 7.33 -28.93 9.18
N LEU A 120 6.90 -28.79 7.92
CA LEU A 120 6.24 -29.87 7.19
C LEU A 120 7.19 -31.02 6.89
N PHE A 121 8.46 -30.75 6.56
CA PHE A 121 9.47 -31.79 6.32
C PHE A 121 9.73 -32.65 7.55
N TYR A 122 9.84 -32.03 8.74
CA TYR A 122 10.07 -32.74 10.00
C TYR A 122 8.79 -33.34 10.60
N GLY A 123 7.63 -33.14 9.99
CA GLY A 123 6.35 -33.72 10.45
C GLY A 123 5.90 -33.22 11.83
N TRP A 124 6.29 -32.00 12.20
CA TRP A 124 5.94 -31.42 13.50
C TRP A 124 4.43 -31.14 13.62
N PRO A 125 3.87 -31.12 14.85
CA PRO A 125 2.44 -30.90 15.03
C PRO A 125 2.01 -29.52 14.52
N LEU A 126 0.85 -29.45 13.89
CA LEU A 126 0.32 -28.25 13.19
C LEU A 126 0.23 -26.99 14.07
N TRP A 127 0.09 -27.16 15.38
CA TRP A 127 0.10 -26.06 16.35
C TRP A 127 1.46 -25.35 16.44
N THR A 128 2.55 -25.98 16.00
CA THR A 128 3.86 -25.31 15.90
C THR A 128 3.85 -24.18 14.88
N LEU A 129 3.09 -24.33 13.79
CA LEU A 129 2.92 -23.27 12.79
C LEU A 129 2.15 -22.08 13.34
N THR A 130 1.14 -22.31 14.18
CA THR A 130 0.37 -21.21 14.78
C THR A 130 1.23 -20.42 15.76
N VAL A 131 1.99 -21.12 16.62
CA VAL A 131 2.93 -20.49 17.55
C VAL A 131 4.01 -19.72 16.81
N LEU A 132 4.61 -20.31 15.78
CA LEU A 132 5.64 -19.67 14.98
C LEU A 132 5.11 -18.45 14.21
N SER A 133 3.90 -18.53 13.66
CA SER A 133 3.24 -17.40 13.00
C SER A 133 3.03 -16.24 13.98
N LEU A 134 2.64 -16.53 15.22
CA LEU A 134 2.53 -15.52 16.29
C LEU A 134 3.89 -14.93 16.67
N VAL A 135 4.95 -15.74 16.71
CA VAL A 135 6.32 -15.28 16.95
C VAL A 135 6.83 -14.39 15.80
N LEU A 136 6.55 -14.75 14.55
CA LEU A 136 6.89 -13.92 13.38
C LEU A 136 6.12 -12.60 13.38
N LEU A 137 4.83 -12.60 13.72
CA LEU A 137 4.03 -11.39 13.87
C LEU A 137 4.53 -10.51 15.02
N GLY A 138 4.82 -11.10 16.18
CA GLY A 138 5.37 -10.38 17.33
C GLY A 138 6.77 -9.82 17.06
N GLY A 139 7.63 -10.61 16.42
CA GLY A 139 8.99 -10.21 16.05
C GLY A 139 9.02 -9.11 14.99
N THR A 140 8.13 -9.17 14.00
CA THR A 140 7.99 -8.10 12.99
C THR A 140 7.44 -6.82 13.59
N PHE A 141 6.42 -6.91 14.44
CA PHE A 141 5.91 -5.75 15.19
C PHE A 141 7.02 -5.13 16.06
N TYR A 142 7.82 -5.95 16.74
CA TYR A 142 8.97 -5.49 17.52
C TYR A 142 10.03 -4.80 16.65
N LEU A 143 10.38 -5.35 15.49
CA LEU A 143 11.34 -4.73 14.56
C LEU A 143 10.83 -3.40 13.99
N ILE A 144 9.53 -3.28 13.73
CA ILE A 144 8.90 -2.03 13.26
C ILE A 144 8.98 -0.95 14.34
N VAL A 145 8.63 -1.29 15.59
CA VAL A 145 8.68 -0.35 16.72
C VAL A 145 10.12 0.03 17.06
N LYS A 146 11.07 -0.90 16.92
CA LYS A 146 12.47 -0.68 17.26
C LYS A 146 13.28 0.04 16.18
N ASN A 147 12.90 -0.09 14.90
CA ASN A 147 13.58 0.59 13.78
C ASN A 147 12.66 1.65 13.12
N PRO A 148 12.26 2.73 13.82
CA PRO A 148 11.44 3.80 13.23
C PRO A 148 12.19 4.69 12.23
N GLY A 149 13.50 4.49 12.03
CA GLY A 149 14.36 5.43 11.31
C GLY A 149 14.99 4.85 10.05
N THR A 150 14.27 4.81 8.94
CA THR A 150 14.93 5.13 7.66
C THR A 150 14.93 6.64 7.55
N SER A 151 15.94 7.27 8.15
CA SER A 151 16.21 8.69 7.94
C SER A 151 16.35 8.88 6.42
N ILE A 152 15.35 9.50 5.80
CA ILE A 152 15.46 9.96 4.42
C ILE A 152 16.53 11.03 4.50
N GLU A 153 17.77 10.67 4.17
CA GLU A 153 18.87 11.61 4.06
C GLU A 153 18.44 12.62 3.01
N ARG A 154 17.97 13.79 3.47
CA ARG A 154 17.64 14.89 2.58
C ARG A 154 18.95 15.31 1.97
N HIS A 155 19.20 14.87 0.73
CA HIS A 155 20.18 15.47 -0.15
C HIS A 155 19.69 16.90 -0.43
N THR A 156 19.92 17.78 0.53
CA THR A 156 19.75 19.21 0.40
C THR A 156 20.82 19.67 -0.57
N VAL A 157 20.48 19.67 -1.86
CA VAL A 157 21.29 20.27 -2.91
C VAL A 157 21.52 21.70 -2.49
N THR A 158 22.73 21.99 -2.04
CA THR A 158 23.15 23.33 -1.62
C THR A 158 23.32 24.11 -2.91
N VAL A 159 22.29 24.89 -3.26
CA VAL A 159 22.35 25.75 -4.45
C VAL A 159 23.38 26.84 -4.15
N HIS A 160 24.60 26.68 -4.68
CA HIS A 160 25.55 27.78 -4.75
C HIS A 160 24.97 28.82 -5.70
N ALA A 161 24.51 29.93 -5.13
CA ALA A 161 24.04 31.07 -5.92
C ALA A 161 25.21 31.60 -6.75
N ILE A 162 25.27 31.25 -8.04
CA ILE A 162 26.11 31.96 -9.00
C ILE A 162 25.40 33.29 -9.29
N ARG A 163 25.59 34.26 -8.38
CA ARG A 163 25.24 35.66 -8.59
C ARG A 163 26.46 36.51 -8.32
N ALA A 164 27.29 36.72 -9.35
CA ALA A 164 28.07 37.95 -9.60
C ALA A 164 29.12 37.70 -10.70
N THR A 165 28.74 37.68 -11.97
CA THR A 165 29.73 38.00 -13.05
C THR A 165 29.13 38.56 -14.34
N ALA A 166 27.81 38.64 -14.50
CA ALA A 166 27.21 39.33 -15.64
C ALA A 166 26.90 40.79 -15.30
N GLN A 167 27.93 41.63 -15.23
CA GLN A 167 27.75 43.07 -15.36
C GLN A 167 27.29 43.33 -16.81
N PRO A 168 26.15 44.00 -17.07
CA PRO A 168 25.79 44.35 -18.44
C PRO A 168 26.84 45.32 -19.02
N PRO A 169 27.14 45.27 -20.33
CA PRO A 169 28.10 46.16 -20.94
C PRO A 169 27.66 47.62 -20.77
N VAL A 170 28.57 48.45 -20.27
CA VAL A 170 28.36 49.90 -20.14
C VAL A 170 28.20 50.47 -21.55
N PRO A 171 27.14 51.24 -21.85
CA PRO A 171 27.05 51.92 -23.14
C PRO A 171 28.19 52.94 -23.23
N GLU A 172 29.07 52.75 -24.21
CA GLU A 172 30.07 53.73 -24.59
C GLU A 172 29.33 55.00 -25.01
N THR A 173 29.43 56.03 -24.18
CA THR A 173 28.85 57.33 -24.48
C THR A 173 29.64 57.92 -25.64
N ALA A 174 28.99 58.05 -26.79
CA ALA A 174 29.47 58.86 -27.88
C ALA A 174 29.53 60.33 -27.41
N SER A 175 30.68 60.74 -26.86
CA SER A 175 31.03 62.13 -26.63
C SER A 175 32.41 62.42 -27.23
N GLY A 176 32.48 62.26 -28.56
CA GLY A 176 33.50 62.92 -29.38
C GLY A 176 32.87 64.19 -29.94
N THR A 177 32.99 65.27 -29.18
CA THR A 177 32.57 66.62 -29.55
C THR A 177 33.32 67.10 -30.79
N GLU A 178 32.54 67.74 -31.66
CA GLU A 178 32.94 68.81 -32.57
C GLU A 178 34.16 69.61 -32.07
N ASN A 179 35.16 69.76 -32.93
CA ASN A 179 35.85 70.99 -33.30
C ASN A 179 36.79 70.72 -34.48
#